data_AF-A0A6B2T974-F1
#
_entry.id   AF-A0A6B2T974-F1
#
_cell.length_a   1.000
_cell.length_b   1.000
_cell.length_c   1.000
_cell.angle_alpha   90.00
_cell.angle_beta   90.00
_cell.angle_gamma   90.00
#
_symmetry.space_group_name_H-M   'P 1'
#
loop_
_entity.id
_entity.type
_entity.pdbx_description
1 polymer ?
#
loop_
_entity_poly.entity_id
_entity_poly.type
_entity_poly.pdbx_seq_one_letter_code
_entity_poly.pdbx_strand_id
1 'polypeptide(L)'
;FGSALHDFQGVSFTLARAATETETVRLAVHRAGRLAEEGRPCERAAVDALALAAETAARVTAAAVHLCGVRGLTAGLPVQRYYRLARTEAVRMGTAARLFREAGRLRLSGRTDLELLTAPADSD
;
A
#
# COMPACT_ATOMS: atom_id res chain seq x y z
N PHE A 1 18.33 26.80 9.88
CA PHE A 1 17.59 27.46 8.79
C PHE A 1 16.45 28.38 9.24
N GLY A 2 16.27 28.70 10.53
CA GLY A 2 15.32 29.74 10.99
C GLY A 2 13.82 29.50 10.79
N SER A 3 13.43 28.67 9.81
CA SER A 3 12.07 28.34 9.42
C SER A 3 11.65 26.94 9.90
N ALA A 4 10.35 26.66 9.87
CA ALA A 4 9.83 25.34 10.15
C ALA A 4 10.21 24.35 9.04
N LEU A 5 10.33 23.06 9.36
CA LEU A 5 10.76 22.05 8.39
C LEU A 5 9.79 21.90 7.21
N HIS A 6 8.49 22.17 7.42
CA HIS A 6 7.48 22.09 6.36
C HIS A 6 7.50 23.29 5.39
N ASP A 7 8.24 24.36 5.70
CA ASP A 7 8.39 25.52 4.81
C ASP A 7 9.28 25.19 3.60
N PHE A 8 10.12 24.15 3.72
CA PHE A 8 10.95 23.69 2.62
C PHE A 8 10.12 22.85 1.63
N GLN A 9 10.09 23.29 0.37
CA GLN A 9 9.31 22.65 -0.70
C GLN A 9 9.57 21.14 -0.83
N GLY A 10 10.83 20.71 -0.72
CA GLY A 10 11.17 19.27 -0.77
C GLY A 10 10.50 18.45 0.33
N VAL A 11 10.33 19.03 1.52
CA VAL A 11 9.65 18.39 2.64
C VAL A 11 8.14 18.44 2.44
N SER A 12 7.58 19.60 2.13
CA SER A 12 6.12 19.75 1.97
C SER A 12 5.58 18.89 0.83
N PHE A 13 6.28 18.81 -0.30
CA PHE A 13 5.89 17.95 -1.43
C PHE A 13 5.93 16.47 -1.04
N THR A 14 6.96 16.05 -0.30
CA THR A 14 7.08 14.67 0.19
C THR A 14 5.93 14.31 1.13
N LEU A 15 5.61 15.21 2.08
CA LEU A 15 4.50 15.02 3.01
C LEU A 15 3.15 15.01 2.30
N ALA A 16 2.90 15.95 1.38
CA ALA A 16 1.67 16.03 0.61
C ALA A 16 1.47 14.78 -0.25
N ARG A 17 2.53 14.30 -0.91
CA ARG A 17 2.50 13.08 -1.70
C ARG A 17 2.19 11.86 -0.83
N ALA A 18 2.89 11.70 0.29
CA ALA A 18 2.68 10.61 1.23
C ALA A 18 1.24 10.57 1.78
N ALA A 19 0.70 11.72 2.14
CA ALA A 19 -0.70 11.83 2.60
C ALA A 19 -1.68 11.47 1.49
N THR A 20 -1.46 11.97 0.28
CA THR A 20 -2.31 11.70 -0.89
C THR A 20 -2.34 10.21 -1.22
N GLU A 21 -1.19 9.55 -1.27
CA GLU A 21 -1.14 8.12 -1.61
C GLU A 21 -1.74 7.26 -0.51
N THR A 22 -1.63 7.68 0.76
CA THR A 22 -2.29 6.99 1.88
C THR A 22 -3.81 7.08 1.76
N GLU A 23 -4.36 8.23 1.35
CA GLU A 23 -5.79 8.37 1.03
C GLU A 23 -6.19 7.46 -0.14
N THR A 24 -5.41 7.44 -1.22
CA THR A 24 -5.67 6.58 -2.38
C THR A 24 -5.72 5.10 -2.00
N VAL A 25 -4.79 4.63 -1.17
CA VAL A 25 -4.81 3.27 -0.64
C VAL A 25 -6.08 3.00 0.16
N ARG A 26 -6.48 3.94 1.03
CA ARG A 26 -7.70 3.80 1.84
C ARG A 26 -8.93 3.64 0.96
N LEU A 27 -9.06 4.47 -0.08
CA LEU A 27 -10.16 4.38 -1.04
C LEU A 27 -10.16 3.05 -1.81
N ALA A 28 -8.98 2.56 -2.21
CA ALA A 28 -8.85 1.27 -2.88
C ALA A 28 -9.30 0.11 -1.99
N VAL A 29 -8.89 0.11 -0.72
CA VAL A 29 -9.30 -0.89 0.28
C VAL A 29 -10.82 -0.84 0.52
N HIS A 30 -11.39 0.35 0.71
CA HIS A 30 -12.83 0.49 0.87
C HIS A 30 -13.62 0.04 -0.35
N ARG A 31 -13.12 0.31 -1.56
CA ARG A 31 -13.74 -0.20 -2.80
C ARG A 31 -13.75 -1.74 -2.83
N ALA A 32 -12.63 -2.37 -2.50
CA ALA A 32 -12.54 -3.84 -2.45
C ALA A 32 -13.49 -4.42 -1.40
N GLY A 33 -13.54 -3.84 -0.20
CA GLY A 33 -14.46 -4.24 0.86
C GLY A 33 -15.93 -4.10 0.45
N ARG A 34 -16.31 -2.96 -0.14
CA ARG A 34 -17.69 -2.74 -0.62
C ARG A 34 -18.10 -3.76 -1.68
N LEU A 35 -17.20 -4.12 -2.61
CA LEU A 35 -17.50 -5.16 -3.60
C LEU A 35 -17.75 -6.51 -2.93
N ALA A 36 -16.94 -6.86 -1.93
CA ALA A 36 -17.12 -8.10 -1.16
C ALA A 36 -18.45 -8.12 -0.40
N GLU A 37 -18.81 -7.01 0.25
CA GLU A 37 -20.11 -6.85 0.97
C GLU A 37 -21.31 -6.98 0.02
N GLU A 38 -21.19 -6.48 -1.21
CA GLU A 38 -22.22 -6.57 -2.25
C GLU A 38 -22.30 -7.97 -2.90
N GLY A 39 -21.46 -8.93 -2.50
CA GLY A 39 -21.35 -10.24 -3.15
C GLY A 39 -20.86 -10.14 -4.59
N ARG A 40 -20.22 -9.02 -4.94
CA ARG A 40 -19.67 -8.78 -6.27
C ARG A 40 -18.23 -9.27 -6.32
N PRO A 41 -17.77 -9.69 -7.50
CA PRO A 41 -16.39 -10.13 -7.61
C PRO A 41 -15.42 -9.01 -7.25
N CYS A 42 -14.54 -9.31 -6.29
CA CYS A 42 -13.68 -8.34 -5.63
C CYS A 42 -12.20 -8.74 -5.65
N GLU A 43 -11.85 -9.93 -6.17
CA GLU A 43 -10.48 -10.47 -6.15
C GLU A 43 -9.48 -9.50 -6.79
N ARG A 44 -9.80 -9.00 -7.99
CA ARG A 44 -8.96 -8.01 -8.68
C ARG A 44 -8.79 -6.74 -7.86
N ALA A 45 -9.89 -6.20 -7.33
CA ALA A 45 -9.86 -4.97 -6.53
C ALA A 45 -9.07 -5.16 -5.23
N ALA A 46 -9.15 -6.34 -4.61
CA ALA A 46 -8.42 -6.68 -3.40
C ALA A 46 -6.91 -6.79 -3.66
N VAL A 47 -6.50 -7.47 -4.74
CA VAL A 47 -5.09 -7.58 -5.12
C VAL A 47 -4.50 -6.22 -5.48
N ASP A 48 -5.24 -5.39 -6.21
CA ASP A 48 -4.83 -4.01 -6.53
C ASP A 48 -4.62 -3.17 -5.27
N ALA A 49 -5.58 -3.21 -4.35
CA ALA A 49 -5.50 -2.49 -3.09
C ALA A 49 -4.31 -2.96 -2.25
N LEU A 50 -4.07 -4.27 -2.19
CA LEU A 50 -2.96 -4.85 -1.45
C LEU A 50 -1.60 -4.50 -2.07
N ALA A 51 -1.48 -4.53 -3.40
CA ALA A 51 -0.28 -4.12 -4.12
C ALA A 51 0.08 -2.65 -3.84
N LEU A 52 -0.91 -1.76 -3.96
CA LEU A 52 -0.74 -0.34 -3.70
C LEU A 52 -0.41 -0.06 -2.23
N ALA A 53 -1.06 -0.77 -1.31
CA ALA A 53 -0.78 -0.66 0.13
C ALA A 53 0.66 -1.05 0.46
N ALA A 54 1.15 -2.17 -0.08
CA ALA A 54 2.51 -2.64 0.16
C ALA A 54 3.57 -1.65 -0.35
N GLU A 55 3.40 -1.12 -1.56
CA GLU A 55 4.32 -0.12 -2.13
C GLU A 55 4.27 1.20 -1.36
N THR A 56 3.06 1.69 -1.07
CA THR A 56 2.85 2.96 -0.37
C THR A 56 3.39 2.91 1.04
N ALA A 57 3.11 1.84 1.80
CA ALA A 57 3.61 1.68 3.16
C ALA A 57 5.15 1.67 3.19
N ALA A 58 5.80 0.95 2.26
CA ALA A 58 7.25 0.90 2.17
C ALA A 58 7.86 2.29 1.91
N ARG A 59 7.29 3.05 0.97
CA ARG A 59 7.80 4.37 0.59
C ARG A 59 7.51 5.45 1.63
N VAL A 60 6.29 5.52 2.13
CA VAL A 60 5.86 6.53 3.11
C VAL A 60 6.62 6.38 4.43
N THR A 61 6.76 5.16 4.93
CA THR A 61 7.48 4.92 6.19
C THR A 61 8.98 5.19 6.05
N ALA A 62 9.59 4.87 4.90
CA ALA A 62 10.99 5.22 4.63
C ALA A 62 11.20 6.74 4.59
N ALA A 63 10.32 7.46 3.89
CA ALA A 63 10.36 8.92 3.83
C ALA A 63 10.18 9.54 5.23
N ALA A 64 9.26 9.01 6.03
CA ALA A 64 9.03 9.49 7.39
C ALA A 64 10.27 9.31 8.30
N VAL A 65 10.94 8.15 8.24
CA VAL A 65 12.21 7.95 8.97
C VAL A 65 13.25 8.98 8.54
N HIS A 66 13.40 9.20 7.23
CA HIS A 66 14.37 10.15 6.68
C HIS A 66 14.10 11.59 7.12
N LEU A 67 12.84 12.04 7.04
CA LEU A 67 12.42 13.38 7.46
C LEU A 67 12.64 13.64 8.96
N CYS A 68 12.54 12.60 9.80
CA CYS A 68 12.83 12.70 11.23
C CYS A 68 14.34 12.64 11.56
N GLY A 69 15.21 12.39 10.58
CA GLY A 69 16.65 12.24 10.77
C GLY A 69 16.99 11.15 11.80
N VAL A 70 18.06 11.36 12.58
CA VAL A 70 18.51 10.39 13.61
C VAL A 70 17.43 10.14 14.66
N ARG A 71 16.62 11.16 15.01
CA ARG A 71 15.50 10.99 15.94
C ARG A 71 14.47 9.97 15.44
N GLY A 72 14.31 9.85 14.13
CA GLY A 72 13.43 8.85 13.52
C GLY A 72 13.83 7.40 13.81
N LEU A 73 15.09 7.15 14.19
CA LEU A 73 15.58 5.82 14.57
C LEU A 73 15.50 5.55 16.07
N THR A 74 15.14 6.54 16.88
CA THR A 74 15.06 6.41 18.34
C THR A 74 13.69 5.91 18.78
N ALA A 75 13.61 5.30 19.98
CA ALA A 75 12.35 4.86 20.56
C ALA A 75 11.39 6.00 20.93
N GLY A 76 11.88 7.25 20.98
CA GLY A 76 11.05 8.43 21.26
C GLY A 76 10.11 8.83 20.14
N LEU A 77 10.27 8.28 18.93
CA LEU A 77 9.33 8.45 17.82
C LEU A 77 8.90 7.07 17.28
N PRO A 78 7.60 6.84 17.04
CA PRO A 78 7.11 5.53 16.58
C PRO A 78 7.47 5.22 15.12
N VAL A 79 8.10 6.16 14.40
CA VAL A 79 8.33 6.04 12.95
C VAL A 79 9.20 4.85 12.56
N GLN A 80 10.25 4.52 13.31
CA GLN A 80 11.05 3.30 13.07
C GLN A 80 10.24 2.01 13.23
N ARG A 81 9.26 2.00 14.16
CA ARG A 81 8.37 0.85 14.34
C ARG A 81 7.52 0.65 13.09
N TYR A 82 6.93 1.71 12.55
CA TYR A 82 6.13 1.62 11.32
C TYR A 82 6.96 1.21 10.10
N TYR A 83 8.19 1.73 9.97
CA TYR A 83 9.12 1.30 8.92
C TYR A 83 9.42 -0.20 8.99
N ARG A 84 9.71 -0.72 10.18
CA ARG A 84 9.94 -2.16 10.38
C ARG A 84 8.68 -2.98 10.10
N LEU A 85 7.52 -2.53 10.58
CA LEU A 85 6.24 -3.20 10.35
C LEU A 85 5.92 -3.28 8.85
N ALA A 86 6.13 -2.21 8.08
CA ALA A 86 5.89 -2.22 6.63
C ALA A 86 6.75 -3.28 5.91
N ARG A 87 8.00 -3.49 6.36
CA ARG A 87 8.89 -4.53 5.81
C ARG A 87 8.45 -5.94 6.23
N THR A 88 8.07 -6.13 7.49
CA THR A 88 7.60 -7.42 8.00
C THR A 88 6.31 -7.86 7.32
N GLU A 89 5.33 -6.95 7.20
CA GLU A 89 4.05 -7.26 6.56
C GLU A 89 4.20 -7.51 5.06
N ALA A 90 5.15 -6.87 4.38
CA ALA A 90 5.49 -7.20 3.00
C ALA A 90 6.01 -8.64 2.82
N VAL A 91 6.63 -9.25 3.83
CA VAL A 91 7.02 -10.67 3.75
C VAL A 91 5.80 -11.58 3.94
N ARG A 92 4.90 -11.23 4.87
CA ARG A 92 3.70 -12.04 5.18
C ARG A 92 2.64 -11.99 4.09
N MET A 93 2.32 -10.79 3.60
CA MET A 93 1.25 -10.57 2.63
C MET A 93 1.74 -10.62 1.18
N GLY A 94 3.05 -10.49 0.97
CA GLY A 94 3.69 -10.45 -0.33
C GLY A 94 4.33 -9.10 -0.63
N THR A 95 5.47 -9.16 -1.31
CA THR A 95 6.17 -7.95 -1.75
C THR A 95 5.33 -7.22 -2.81
N ALA A 96 5.47 -5.90 -2.88
CA ALA A 96 4.78 -5.09 -3.88
C ALA A 96 4.98 -5.65 -5.31
N ALA A 97 6.20 -6.05 -5.67
CA ALA A 97 6.50 -6.63 -6.97
C ALA A 97 5.74 -7.94 -7.24
N ARG A 98 5.60 -8.83 -6.25
CA ARG A 98 4.82 -10.07 -6.38
C ARG A 98 3.34 -9.75 -6.57
N LEU A 99 2.81 -8.80 -5.79
CA LEU A 99 1.41 -8.40 -5.84
C LEU A 99 1.05 -7.69 -7.14
N PHE A 100 1.93 -6.83 -7.68
CA PHE A 100 1.74 -6.21 -8.99
C PHE A 100 1.82 -7.23 -10.14
N ARG A 101 2.69 -8.23 -10.03
CA ARG A 101 2.71 -9.34 -11.00
C ARG A 101 1.37 -10.07 -10.99
N GLU A 102 0.82 -10.33 -9.81
CA GLU A 102 -0.47 -10.99 -9.66
C GLU A 102 -1.62 -10.12 -10.20
N ALA A 103 -1.62 -8.82 -9.88
CA ALA A 103 -2.55 -7.85 -10.44
C ALA A 103 -2.50 -7.80 -11.98
N GLY A 104 -1.30 -7.92 -12.55
CA GLY A 104 -1.08 -8.02 -14.00
C GLY A 104 -1.62 -9.32 -14.58
N ARG A 105 -1.30 -10.47 -13.96
CA ARG A 105 -1.82 -11.79 -14.34
C ARG A 105 -3.33 -11.80 -14.39
N LEU A 106 -3.99 -11.27 -13.35
CA LEU A 106 -5.44 -11.17 -13.29
C LEU A 106 -6.01 -10.32 -14.43
N ARG A 107 -5.38 -9.21 -14.81
CA ARG A 107 -5.84 -8.37 -15.94
C ARG A 107 -5.67 -9.05 -17.29
N LEU A 108 -4.52 -9.70 -17.50
CA LEU A 108 -4.11 -10.26 -18.78
C LEU A 108 -4.76 -11.62 -19.08
N SER A 109 -5.29 -12.32 -18.08
CA SER A 109 -5.95 -13.61 -18.26
C SER A 109 -7.28 -13.53 -19.03
N GLY A 110 -7.74 -12.35 -19.43
CA GLY A 110 -9.01 -12.14 -20.14
C GLY A 110 -10.26 -12.36 -19.28
N ARG A 111 -10.11 -13.00 -18.11
CA ARG A 111 -11.20 -13.34 -17.19
C ARG A 111 -11.80 -12.12 -16.54
N THR A 112 -12.92 -11.61 -17.06
CA THR A 112 -13.68 -10.56 -16.36
C THR A 112 -13.93 -10.98 -14.90
N ASP A 113 -14.13 -10.02 -14.00
CA ASP A 113 -14.39 -10.28 -12.57
C ASP A 113 -15.47 -11.39 -12.35
N LEU A 114 -16.42 -11.53 -13.28
CA LEU A 114 -17.43 -12.59 -13.34
C LEU A 114 -16.90 -14.01 -13.64
N GLU A 115 -15.84 -14.15 -14.42
CA GLU A 115 -15.26 -15.46 -14.78
C GLU A 115 -14.35 -16.04 -13.69
N LEU A 116 -13.83 -15.20 -12.79
CA LEU A 116 -13.08 -15.62 -11.61
C LEU A 116 -13.98 -16.31 -10.56
N LEU A 117 -15.30 -16.03 -10.56
CA LEU A 117 -16.29 -16.64 -9.67
C LEU A 117 -16.59 -18.12 -9.97
N THR A 118 -16.45 -18.53 -11.23
CA THR A 118 -16.85 -19.86 -11.70
C THR A 118 -15.69 -20.82 -11.89
N ALA A 119 -14.46 -20.35 -11.73
CA ALA A 119 -13.30 -21.24 -11.73
C ALA A 119 -13.35 -22.10 -10.46
N PRO A 120 -13.26 -23.43 -10.56
CA PRO A 120 -13.07 -24.25 -9.37
C PRO A 120 -11.84 -23.72 -8.64
N ALA A 121 -11.95 -23.50 -7.33
CA ALA A 121 -10.80 -23.18 -6.51
C ALA A 121 -9.78 -24.29 -6.76
N ASP A 122 -8.65 -23.94 -7.38
CA ASP A 122 -7.63 -24.92 -7.73
C ASP A 122 -7.32 -25.74 -6.48
N SER A 123 -7.59 -27.04 -6.60
CA SER A 123 -7.32 -28.05 -5.58
C SER A 123 -5.81 -28.27 -5.54
N ASP A 124 -5.14 -27.62 -4.60
CA ASP A 124 -3.85 -28.06 -4.07
C ASP A 124 -4.07 -29.17 -3.01
#